data_AF-A0A0F9NT76-F1
#
_entry.id   AF-A0A0F9NT76-F1
#
_cell.length_a   1.000
_cell.length_b   1.000
_cell.length_c   1.000
_cell.angle_alpha   90.00
_cell.angle_beta   90.00
_cell.angle_gamma   90.00
#
_symmetry.space_group_name_H-M   'P 1'
#
loop_
_entity.id
_entity.type
_entity.pdbx_description
1 polymer ?
#
loop_
_entity_poly.entity_id
_entity_poly.type
_entity_poly.pdbx_seq_one_letter_code
_entity_poly.pdbx_strand_id
1 'polypeptide(L)' 'MNENKDRIMHRGVDIVASGYEWTCPNCGELNKEYEYRKDYFCSSCGNHIETAPPGHAMS' A
#
# COMPACT_ATOMS: atom_id res chain seq x y z
N MET A 1 14.70 34.44 -20.85
CA MET A 1 14.66 33.66 -19.60
C MET A 1 14.18 34.58 -18.49
N ASN A 2 13.20 34.16 -17.68
CA ASN A 2 13.10 34.59 -16.29
C ASN A 2 12.22 33.60 -15.53
N GLU A 3 12.92 32.81 -14.73
CA GLU A 3 12.42 31.82 -13.78
C GLU A 3 11.81 32.51 -12.55
N ASN A 4 11.00 31.76 -11.80
CA ASN A 4 10.33 32.10 -10.54
C ASN A 4 8.93 32.70 -10.66
N LYS A 5 7.95 31.80 -10.71
CA LYS A 5 6.68 32.01 -10.02
C LYS A 5 6.42 30.83 -9.09
N ASP A 6 6.62 31.15 -7.82
CA ASP A 6 5.82 30.69 -6.69
C ASP A 6 5.99 29.23 -6.26
N ARG A 7 6.96 29.07 -5.35
CA ARG A 7 7.04 28.03 -4.33
C ARG A 7 5.65 27.79 -3.72
N ILE A 8 5.02 26.68 -4.10
CA ILE A 8 3.81 26.20 -3.46
C ILE A 8 4.16 25.86 -2.00
N MET A 9 3.78 26.74 -1.06
CA MET A 9 3.80 26.43 0.36
C MET A 9 2.70 25.43 0.66
N HIS A 10 3.03 24.14 0.66
CA HIS A 10 2.19 23.08 1.23
C HIS A 10 2.08 23.28 2.74
N ARG A 11 1.11 24.08 3.20
CA ARG A 11 0.71 24.17 4.63
C ARG A 11 -0.41 23.16 4.93
N GLY A 12 -0.22 21.91 4.52
CA GLY A 12 -1.13 20.80 4.77
C GLY A 12 -0.35 19.57 5.21
N VAL A 13 -0.99 18.68 5.95
CA VAL A 13 -0.45 17.37 6.30
C VAL A 13 -1.10 16.32 5.41
N ASP A 14 -0.31 15.36 4.92
CA ASP A 14 -0.84 14.18 4.24
C ASP A 14 -1.28 13.18 5.29
N ILE A 15 -2.59 12.88 5.33
CA ILE A 15 -3.11 11.76 6.14
C ILE A 15 -2.94 10.49 5.31
N VAL A 16 -1.95 9.68 5.70
CA VAL A 16 -1.71 8.36 5.11
C VAL A 16 -2.41 7.31 5.96
N ALA A 17 -3.46 6.68 5.42
CA ALA A 17 -4.02 5.46 6.00
C ALA A 17 -3.03 4.32 5.73
N SER A 18 -2.38 3.85 6.80
CA SER A 18 -1.15 3.05 6.81
C SER A 18 -1.29 1.63 6.23
N GLY A 19 -1.45 1.52 4.91
CA GLY A 19 -1.25 0.29 4.16
C GLY A 19 -2.08 -0.93 4.59
N TYR A 20 -1.81 -2.06 3.95
CA TYR A 20 -2.37 -3.37 4.26
C TYR A 20 -1.24 -4.24 4.79
N GLU A 21 -1.45 -4.89 5.92
CA GLU A 21 -0.48 -5.83 6.50
C GLU A 21 -1.07 -7.24 6.50
N TRP A 22 -0.26 -8.24 6.14
CA TRP A 22 -0.67 -9.64 6.13
C TRP A 22 0.50 -10.56 6.48
N THR A 23 0.22 -11.60 7.26
CA THR A 23 1.21 -12.62 7.60
C THR A 23 1.18 -13.75 6.58
N CYS A 24 2.34 -14.11 6.05
CA CYS A 24 2.44 -15.21 5.10
C CYS A 24 2.09 -16.54 5.77
N PRO A 25 1.07 -17.29 5.29
CA PRO A 25 0.70 -18.56 5.87
C PRO A 25 1.76 -19.65 5.65
N ASN A 26 2.67 -19.47 4.68
CA ASN A 26 3.70 -20.46 4.37
C ASN A 26 4.94 -20.34 5.28
N CYS A 27 5.45 -19.12 5.49
CA CYS A 27 6.70 -18.90 6.25
C CYS A 27 6.56 -18.01 7.49
N GLY A 28 5.38 -17.42 7.73
CA GLY A 28 5.14 -16.52 8.87
C GLY A 28 5.65 -15.09 8.70
N GLU A 29 6.18 -14.72 7.52
CA GLU A 29 6.67 -13.36 7.26
C GLU A 29 5.56 -12.31 7.33
N LEU A 30 5.82 -11.15 7.95
CA LEU A 30 4.89 -10.03 7.96
C LEU A 30 5.11 -9.15 6.71
N ASN A 31 4.17 -9.19 5.79
CA ASN A 31 4.21 -8.43 4.54
C ASN A 31 3.41 -7.12 4.70
N LYS A 32 3.86 -6.06 4.04
CA LYS A 32 3.25 -4.72 4.08
C LYS A 32 3.06 -4.19 2.67
N GLU A 33 1.89 -3.63 2.41
CA GLU A 33 1.46 -3.21 1.08
C GLU A 33 0.86 -1.81 1.16
N TYR A 34 1.16 -0.96 0.18
CA TYR A 34 0.64 0.41 0.17
C TYR A 34 -0.79 0.49 -0.39
N GLU A 35 -1.19 -0.51 -1.18
CA GLU A 35 -2.47 -0.57 -1.86
C GLU A 35 -3.05 -2.00 -1.82
N TYR A 36 -4.36 -2.10 -1.97
CA TYR A 36 -5.01 -3.39 -2.14
C TYR A 36 -4.68 -3.93 -3.53
N ARG A 37 -4.30 -5.20 -3.59
CA ARG A 37 -4.13 -5.99 -4.81
C ARG A 37 -4.85 -7.30 -4.64
N LYS A 38 -5.25 -7.91 -5.75
CA LYS A 38 -5.84 -9.24 -5.78
C LYS A 38 -4.79 -10.33 -5.60
N ASP A 39 -3.57 -10.07 -6.06
CA ASP A 39 -2.47 -11.03 -6.07
C ASP A 39 -1.28 -10.46 -5.29
N TYR A 40 -0.79 -11.25 -4.35
CA TYR A 40 0.37 -10.93 -3.54
C TYR A 40 1.41 -12.04 -3.59
N PHE A 41 2.68 -11.66 -3.51
CA PHE A 41 3.80 -12.58 -3.38
C PHE A 41 4.50 -12.29 -2.07
N CYS A 42 4.76 -13.32 -1.27
CA CYS A 42 5.52 -13.15 -0.04
C CYS A 42 6.93 -12.67 -0.37
N SER A 43 7.36 -11.58 0.27
CA SER A 43 8.69 -10.99 0.08
C SER A 43 9.84 -11.93 0.50
N SER A 44 9.57 -12.86 1.41
CA SER A 44 10.56 -13.78 1.97
C SER A 44 10.63 -15.11 1.23
N CYS A 45 9.50 -15.82 1.06
CA CYS A 45 9.50 -17.16 0.46
C CYS A 45 8.94 -17.22 -0.97
N GLY A 46 8.43 -16.11 -1.51
CA GLY A 46 7.85 -16.06 -2.86
C GLY A 46 6.48 -16.72 -3.01
N ASN A 47 5.85 -17.20 -1.92
CA ASN A 47 4.53 -17.81 -1.98
C ASN A 47 3.49 -16.84 -2.56
N HIS A 48 2.77 -17.27 -3.59
CA HIS A 48 1.69 -16.51 -4.23
C HIS A 48 0.37 -16.72 -3.49
N ILE A 49 -0.38 -15.63 -3.29
CA ILE A 49 -1.67 -15.63 -2.60
C ILE A 49 -2.64 -14.76 -3.37
N GLU A 50 -3.85 -15.28 -3.59
CA GLU A 50 -4.98 -14.54 -4.11
C GLU A 50 -5.88 -14.08 -2.95
N THR A 51 -6.15 -12.79 -2.86
CA THR A 51 -7.05 -12.20 -1.86
C THR A 51 -8.43 -12.00 -2.45
N ALA A 52 -9.45 -12.25 -1.63
CA ALA A 52 -10.81 -11.86 -1.97
C ALA A 52 -10.95 -10.32 -1.94
N PRO A 53 -11.84 -9.73 -2.75
CA PRO A 53 -12.15 -8.31 -2.69
C PRO A 53 -12.46 -7.90 -1.24
N PRO A 54 -11.99 -6.74 -0.76
CA PRO A 54 -12.30 -6.28 0.57
C PRO A 54 -13.82 -6.10 0.66
N GLY A 55 -14.51 -6.93 1.46
CA GLY A 55 -15.97 -6.93 1.57
C GLY A 55 -16.57 -5.59 2.01
N HIS A 56 -15.76 -4.71 2.59
CA HIS A 56 -16.13 -3.36 3.00
C HIS A 56 -16.10 -2.32 1.85
N ALA A 57 -15.65 -2.67 0.64
CA ALA A 57 -15.58 -1.77 -0.52
C ALA A 57 -16.78 -1.89 -1.47
N MET A 58 -17.76 -2.75 -1.18
CA MET A 58 -18.95 -2.99 -2.02
C MET A 58 -20.24 -2.42 -1.43
N SER A 59 -20.18 -1.26 -0.76
CA SER A 59 -21.37 -0.54 -0.24
C SER A 59 -21.65 0.72 -1.03
#